data_AF-A0A026VZ44-F1
#
_entry.id   AF-A0A026VZ44-F1
#
_cell.length_a   1.000
_cell.length_b   1.000
_cell.length_c   1.000
_cell.angle_alpha   90.00
_cell.angle_beta   90.00
_cell.angle_gamma   90.00
#
_symmetry.space_group_name_H-M   'P 1'
#
loop_
_entity.id
_entity.type
_entity.pdbx_description
1 polymer ?
#
loop_
_entity_poly.entity_id
_entity_poly.type
_entity_poly.pdbx_seq_one_letter_code
_entity_poly.pdbx_strand_id
1 'polypeptide(L)' 'MISDKLKNVVRDVNVRMAYSSLNKLQRFVKVHKDALPVSSNKDVVYRITCKDCDATYVGQTSRQLKTRTSEHISHSKKY' A
#
# COMPACT_ATOMS: atom_id res chain seq x y z
N MET A 1 6.91 22.19 -25.20
CA MET A 1 6.83 21.70 -23.81
C MET A 1 7.37 22.76 -22.86
N ILE A 2 7.08 22.72 -21.56
CA ILE A 2 7.57 23.72 -20.58
C ILE A 2 9.10 23.82 -20.60
N SER A 3 9.78 22.69 -20.82
CA SER A 3 11.23 22.58 -20.94
C SER A 3 11.83 23.41 -22.09
N ASP A 4 11.11 23.60 -23.20
CA ASP A 4 11.60 24.39 -24.35
C ASP A 4 11.52 25.89 -24.07
N LYS A 5 10.45 26.32 -23.40
CA LYS A 5 10.29 27.72 -22.97
C LYS A 5 11.32 28.08 -21.89
N LEU A 6 11.54 27.16 -20.94
CA LEU A 6 12.52 27.34 -19.88
C LEU A 6 13.94 27.47 -20.44
N LYS A 7 14.29 26.70 -21.48
CA LYS A 7 15.60 26.78 -22.17
C LYS A 7 15.93 28.19 -22.67
N ASN A 8 14.95 28.95 -23.11
CA ASN A 8 15.18 30.32 -23.57
C ASN A 8 15.39 31.30 -22.43
N VAL A 9 14.76 31.07 -21.27
CA VAL A 9 14.89 31.94 -20.09
C VAL A 9 16.24 31.75 -19.39
N VAL A 10 16.73 30.51 -19.29
CA VAL A 10 18.03 30.23 -18.63
C VAL A 10 19.23 30.33 -19.58
N ARG A 11 19.05 30.83 -20.82
CA ARG A 11 20.12 30.88 -21.83
C ARG A 11 21.29 31.78 -21.44
N ASP A 12 20.99 32.90 -20.79
CA ASP A 12 21.99 33.92 -20.42
C ASP A 12 22.57 33.69 -19.01
N VAL A 13 22.15 32.62 -18.35
CA VAL A 13 22.62 32.21 -17.03
C VAL A 13 23.49 30.97 -17.24
N ASN A 14 24.70 30.94 -16.67
CA ASN A 14 25.65 29.84 -16.86
C ASN A 14 25.24 28.57 -16.06
N VAL A 15 24.06 28.04 -16.36
CA VAL A 15 23.42 26.92 -15.66
C VAL A 15 23.20 25.80 -16.67
N ARG A 16 23.68 24.58 -16.35
CA ARG A 16 23.43 23.40 -17.17
C ARG A 16 22.06 22.82 -16.84
N MET A 17 21.14 22.84 -17.80
CA MET A 17 19.85 22.17 -17.65
C MET A 17 19.98 20.66 -17.88
N ALA A 18 19.46 19.87 -16.93
CA ALA A 18 19.28 18.44 -17.06
C ALA A 18 17.82 18.12 -17.42
N TYR A 19 17.61 17.26 -18.42
CA TYR A 19 16.29 16.78 -18.81
C TYR A 19 16.03 15.41 -18.19
N SER A 20 14.87 15.24 -17.57
CA SER A 20 14.41 13.93 -17.13
C SER A 20 13.69 13.21 -18.26
N SER A 21 14.11 11.98 -18.58
CA SER A 21 13.44 11.15 -19.58
C SER A 21 12.00 10.85 -19.20
N LEU A 22 11.07 10.99 -20.15
CA LEU A 22 9.66 10.64 -19.98
C LEU A 22 9.44 9.12 -19.91
N ASN A 23 10.38 8.35 -20.44
CA ASN A 23 10.40 6.90 -20.44
C ASN A 23 11.19 6.35 -19.24
N LYS A 24 10.79 6.72 -18.02
CA LYS A 24 11.39 6.15 -16.82
C LYS A 24 11.16 4.64 -16.79
N LEU A 25 12.17 3.86 -16.42
CA LEU A 25 12.06 2.40 -16.33
C LEU A 25 10.84 1.96 -15.50
N GLN A 26 10.50 2.69 -14.44
CA GLN A 26 9.29 2.48 -13.61
C GLN A 26 7.97 2.44 -14.40
N ARG A 27 7.91 3.10 -15.57
CA ARG A 27 6.74 3.08 -16.46
C ARG A 27 6.52 1.70 -17.09
N PHE A 28 7.60 0.95 -17.35
CA PHE A 28 7.58 -0.34 -18.03
C PHE A 28 7.81 -1.49 -17.06
N VAL A 29 8.82 -1.33 -16.20
CA VAL A 29 9.16 -2.21 -15.09
C VAL A 29 8.40 -1.75 -13.86
N LYS A 30 7.09 -2.04 -13.85
CA LYS A 30 6.35 -2.06 -12.60
C LYS A 30 6.92 -3.22 -11.77
N VAL A 31 7.40 -2.93 -10.57
CA VAL A 31 7.75 -3.94 -9.57
C VAL A 31 6.44 -4.60 -9.14
N HIS A 32 5.89 -5.48 -9.97
CA HIS A 32 4.73 -6.29 -9.63
C HIS A 32 5.18 -7.33 -8.62
N LYS A 33 5.27 -6.93 -7.35
CA LYS A 33 5.16 -7.91 -6.27
C LYS A 33 3.76 -8.48 -6.37
N ASP A 34 3.64 -9.80 -6.27
CA ASP A 34 2.33 -10.43 -6.18
C ASP A 34 1.55 -9.83 -5.01
N ALA A 35 0.28 -9.52 -5.26
CA ALA A 35 -0.59 -9.04 -4.21
C ALA A 35 -0.69 -10.12 -3.12
N LEU A 36 -0.32 -9.77 -1.90
CA LEU A 36 -0.47 -10.68 -0.77
C LEU A 36 -1.96 -10.84 -0.43
N PRO A 37 -2.39 -12.02 0.03
CA PRO A 37 -3.75 -12.21 0.49
C PRO A 37 -4.03 -11.28 1.68
N VAL A 38 -5.25 -10.77 1.78
CA VAL A 38 -5.69 -9.82 2.83
C VAL A 38 -5.39 -10.34 4.25
N SER A 39 -5.44 -11.66 4.44
CA SER A 39 -5.13 -12.33 5.71
C SER A 39 -3.68 -12.12 6.17
N SER A 40 -2.77 -11.75 5.27
CA SER A 40 -1.35 -11.48 5.59
C SER A 40 -1.05 -10.01 5.84
N ASN A 41 -2.05 -9.12 5.72
CA ASN A 41 -1.90 -7.71 6.04
C ASN A 41 -1.74 -7.49 7.56
N LYS A 42 -0.98 -6.45 7.92
CA LYS A 42 -0.73 -5.97 9.28
C LYS A 42 -1.30 -4.57 9.43
N ASP A 43 -1.45 -4.09 10.66
CA ASP A 43 -1.93 -2.74 10.99
C ASP A 43 -3.30 -2.43 10.37
N VAL A 44 -4.18 -3.44 10.40
CA VAL A 44 -5.54 -3.37 9.84
C VAL A 44 -6.61 -3.40 10.93
N VAL A 45 -7.74 -2.79 10.61
CA VAL A 45 -9.02 -2.99 11.32
C VAL A 45 -9.78 -4.11 10.61
N TYR A 46 -10.34 -5.05 11.38
CA TYR A 46 -11.10 -6.19 10.85
C TYR A 46 -12.41 -6.39 11.58
N ARG A 47 -13.33 -7.10 10.94
CA ARG A 47 -14.67 -7.41 11.43
C ARG A 47 -14.93 -8.92 11.38
N ILE A 48 -15.45 -9.48 12.46
CA ILE A 48 -15.93 -10.86 12.55
C ILE A 48 -17.42 -10.82 12.86
N THR A 49 -18.23 -11.41 11.99
CA THR A 49 -19.69 -11.50 12.17
C THR A 49 -20.04 -12.85 12.78
N CYS A 50 -20.92 -12.86 13.79
CA CYS A 50 -21.52 -14.10 14.25
C CYS A 50 -22.40 -14.69 13.13
N LYS A 51 -22.44 -16.03 13.04
CA LYS A 51 -23.30 -16.71 12.07
C LYS A 51 -24.72 -16.96 12.61
N ASP A 52 -24.84 -17.07 13.93
CA ASP A 52 -26.06 -17.50 14.60
C ASP A 52 -26.84 -16.32 15.23
N CYS A 53 -26.29 -15.10 15.19
CA CYS A 53 -26.95 -13.88 15.63
C CYS A 53 -26.40 -12.63 14.93
N ASP A 54 -27.05 -11.48 15.11
CA ASP A 54 -26.66 -10.19 14.51
C ASP A 54 -25.48 -9.49 15.23
N ALA A 55 -24.75 -10.24 16.06
CA ALA A 55 -23.60 -9.73 16.78
C ALA A 55 -22.37 -9.62 15.85
N THR A 56 -21.61 -8.54 16.02
CA THR A 56 -20.40 -8.28 15.27
C THR A 56 -19.27 -7.85 16.21
N TYR A 57 -18.10 -8.44 16.05
CA TYR A 57 -16.86 -8.02 16.71
C TYR A 57 -15.98 -7.24 15.72
N VAL A 58 -15.52 -6.06 16.12
CA VAL A 58 -14.57 -5.24 15.37
C VAL A 58 -13.32 -5.04 16.21
N GLY A 59 -12.15 -5.27 15.61
CA GLY A 59 -10.88 -5.15 16.31
C GLY A 59 -9.77 -4.62 15.41
N GLN A 60 -8.70 -4.13 16.04
CA GLN A 60 -7.48 -3.70 15.37
C GLN A 60 -6.31 -4.63 15.72
N THR A 61 -5.38 -4.82 14.77
CA THR A 61 -4.17 -5.62 15.00
C THR A 61 -2.96 -5.02 14.30
N SER A 62 -1.83 -4.95 15.00
CA SER A 62 -0.50 -4.69 14.41
C SER A 62 0.18 -5.96 13.88
N ARG A 63 -0.31 -7.14 14.27
CA ARG A 63 0.12 -8.45 13.74
C ARG A 63 -0.64 -8.77 12.44
N GLN A 64 -0.19 -9.82 11.74
CA GLN A 64 -0.92 -10.31 10.56
C GLN A 64 -2.35 -10.71 10.96
N LEU A 65 -3.33 -10.33 10.14
CA LEU A 65 -4.74 -10.63 10.38
C LEU A 65 -4.97 -12.11 10.67
N LYS A 66 -4.36 -13.02 9.90
CA LYS A 66 -4.48 -14.47 10.09
C LYS A 66 -4.05 -14.93 11.50
N THR A 67 -2.98 -14.33 12.03
CA THR A 67 -2.46 -14.69 13.36
C THR A 67 -3.44 -14.26 14.44
N ARG A 68 -3.90 -13.00 14.38
CA ARG A 68 -4.85 -12.47 15.35
C ARG A 68 -6.18 -13.22 15.33
N THR A 69 -6.72 -13.53 14.15
CA THR A 69 -7.97 -14.27 14.04
C THR A 69 -7.84 -15.68 14.61
N SER A 70 -6.74 -16.39 14.35
CA SER A 70 -6.49 -17.71 14.92
C SER A 70 -6.37 -17.70 16.44
N GLU A 71 -5.72 -16.68 17.02
CA GLU A 71 -5.64 -16.48 18.47
C GLU A 71 -7.03 -16.32 19.09
N HIS A 72 -7.88 -15.47 18.50
CA HIS A 72 -9.25 -15.26 18.97
C HIS A 72 -10.09 -16.54 18.91
N ILE A 73 -10.01 -17.29 17.80
CA ILE A 73 -10.74 -18.57 17.66
C ILE A 73 -10.24 -19.59 18.67
N SER A 74 -8.92 -19.66 18.90
CA SER A 74 -8.35 -20.57 19.89
C SER A 74 -8.78 -20.21 21.30
N HIS A 75 -8.85 -18.91 21.61
CA HIS A 75 -9.31 -18.43 22.91
C HIS A 75 -10.80 -18.72 23.11
N SER A 76 -11.64 -18.45 22.09
CA SER A 76 -13.08 -18.71 22.18
C SER A 76 -13.45 -20.19 22.24
N LYS A 77 -12.58 -21.10 21.77
CA LYS A 77 -12.78 -22.56 21.90
C LYS A 77 -12.40 -23.10 23.28
N LYS A 78 -11.61 -22.34 24.04
CA LYS A 78 -11.13 -22.75 25.37
C LYS A 78 -12.18 -22.53 26.46
N TYR A 79 -13.17 -21.69 26.18
CA TYR A 79 -14.30 -21.35 27.05
C TYR A 79 -15.60 -21.77 26.35
#